data_AF-A0A3L7AHU8-F1
#
_entry.id   AF-A0A3L7AHU8-F1
#
_cell.length_a   1.000
_cell.length_b   1.000
_cell.length_c   1.000
_cell.angle_alpha   90.00
_cell.angle_beta   90.00
_cell.angle_gamma   90.00
#
_symmetry.space_group_name_H-M   'P 1'
#
loop_
_entity.id
_entity.type
_entity.pdbx_description
1 polymer ?
#
loop_
_entity_poly.entity_id
_entity_poly.type
_entity_poly.pdbx_seq_one_letter_code
_entity_poly.pdbx_strand_id
1 'polypeptide(L)'
;MKDQLINVEVASHKETGLLLATSSDLPGLMVHGRSLAEIEERLPIAARDILEHQGHRVMAVTVEKSRLSGNFWPAHVTVNASMANAA
;
A
#
# COMPACT_ATOMS: atom_id res chain seq x y z
N MET A 1 -19.33 -1.47 8.68
CA MET A 1 -17.93 -1.85 8.41
C MET A 1 -17.73 -1.68 6.94
N LYS A 2 -16.77 -0.85 6.54
CA LYS A 2 -16.49 -0.53 5.15
C LYS A 2 -15.09 -1.03 4.84
N ASP A 3 -15.00 -1.94 3.87
CA ASP A 3 -13.71 -2.38 3.34
C ASP A 3 -13.37 -1.55 2.11
N GLN A 4 -12.12 -1.11 2.01
CA GLN A 4 -11.58 -0.38 0.88
C GLN A 4 -10.37 -1.10 0.34
N LEU A 5 -10.43 -1.47 -0.93
CA LEU A 5 -9.30 -2.00 -1.69
C LEU A 5 -8.51 -0.82 -2.27
N ILE A 6 -7.22 -0.81 -1.99
CA ILE A 6 -6.26 0.22 -2.41
C ILE A 6 -5.23 -0.45 -3.30
N ASN A 7 -5.17 -0.04 -4.56
CA ASN A 7 -4.17 -0.54 -5.50
C ASN A 7 -2.87 0.24 -5.32
N VAL A 8 -1.78 -0.48 -5.08
CA VAL A 8 -0.45 0.08 -4.87
C VAL A 8 0.45 -0.35 -6.01
N GLU A 9 1.04 0.63 -6.69
CA GLU A 9 2.03 0.43 -7.73
C GLU A 9 3.43 0.55 -7.13
N VAL A 10 4.32 -0.38 -7.49
CA VAL A 10 5.72 -0.37 -7.05
C VAL A 10 6.64 -0.14 -8.25
N ALA A 11 7.35 0.98 -8.23
CA ALA A 11 8.36 1.36 -9.19
C ALA A 11 9.79 1.14 -8.62
N SER A 12 10.78 0.84 -9.47
CA SER A 12 12.19 0.78 -9.07
C SER A 12 12.95 1.93 -9.70
N HIS A 13 13.74 2.60 -8.88
CA HIS A 13 14.72 3.55 -9.33
C HIS A 13 15.91 2.83 -9.96
N LYS A 14 16.10 3.00 -11.27
CA LYS A 14 17.06 2.23 -12.08
C LYS A 14 18.50 2.28 -11.57
N GLU A 15 18.92 3.42 -11.01
CA GLU A 15 20.32 3.61 -10.58
C GLU A 15 20.61 3.06 -9.19
N THR A 16 19.64 3.14 -8.28
CA THR A 16 19.84 2.80 -6.86
C THR A 16 19.22 1.45 -6.47
N GLY A 17 18.34 0.91 -7.32
CA GLY A 17 17.53 -0.26 -7.01
C GLY A 17 16.47 -0.01 -5.92
N LEU A 18 16.27 1.25 -5.52
CA LEU A 18 15.27 1.61 -4.51
C LEU A 18 13.88 1.38 -5.08
N LEU A 19 13.04 0.69 -4.32
CA LEU A 19 11.63 0.52 -4.65
C LEU A 19 10.81 1.63 -4.01
N LEU A 20 9.84 2.16 -4.76
CA LEU A 20 8.88 3.15 -4.31
C LEU A 20 7.47 2.65 -4.60
N ALA A 21 6.66 2.53 -3.56
CA ALA A 21 5.25 2.20 -3.61
C ALA A 21 4.40 3.47 -3.53
N THR A 22 3.47 3.62 -4.47
CA THR A 22 2.52 4.74 -4.54
C THR A 22 1.12 4.26 -4.87
N SER A 23 0.08 5.05 -4.54
CA SER A 23 -1.30 4.72 -4.89
C SER A 23 -2.07 5.96 -5.34
N SER A 24 -2.85 5.82 -6.41
CA SER A 24 -3.86 6.80 -6.82
C SER A 24 -5.12 6.75 -5.94
N ASP A 25 -5.41 5.59 -5.35
CA ASP A 25 -6.60 5.36 -4.53
C ASP A 25 -6.44 5.95 -3.12
N LEU A 26 -5.18 6.15 -2.69
CA LEU A 26 -4.83 6.79 -1.43
C LEU A 26 -3.78 7.88 -1.66
N PRO A 27 -4.18 9.10 -2.09
CA PRO A 27 -3.26 10.20 -2.35
C PRO A 27 -2.39 10.52 -1.13
N GLY A 28 -1.08 10.64 -1.36
CA GLY A 28 -0.09 10.84 -0.31
C GLY A 28 0.57 9.55 0.20
N LEU A 29 0.08 8.37 -0.21
CA LEU A 29 0.75 7.11 0.10
C LEU A 29 2.06 7.01 -0.68
N MET A 30 3.17 7.08 0.06
CA MET A 30 4.53 6.89 -0.46
C MET A 30 5.32 6.02 0.52
N VAL A 31 5.71 4.82 0.10
CA VAL A 31 6.52 3.90 0.91
C VAL A 31 7.72 3.46 0.10
N HIS A 32 8.92 3.60 0.66
CA HIS A 32 10.15 3.14 0.01
C HIS A 32 10.76 1.94 0.73
N GLY A 33 11.48 1.11 -0.03
CA GLY A 33 12.17 -0.07 0.50
C GLY A 33 13.23 -0.58 -0.48
N ARG A 34 14.10 -1.48 -0.02
CA ARG A 34 15.08 -2.18 -0.87
C ARG A 34 14.55 -3.51 -1.40
N SER A 35 13.39 -3.96 -0.92
CA SER A 35 12.73 -5.17 -1.36
C SER A 35 11.21 -5.03 -1.28
N LEU A 36 10.49 -5.89 -2.00
CA LEU A 36 9.03 -5.93 -1.89
C LEU A 36 8.58 -6.30 -0.47
N ALA A 37 9.31 -7.18 0.23
CA ALA A 37 9.01 -7.54 1.62
C ALA A 37 9.06 -6.31 2.55
N GLU A 38 10.08 -5.45 2.41
CA GLU A 38 10.16 -4.20 3.19
C GLU A 38 8.99 -3.26 2.90
N ILE A 39 8.55 -3.19 1.63
CA ILE A 39 7.37 -2.40 1.24
C ILE A 39 6.11 -2.99 1.87
N GLU A 40 5.91 -4.31 1.77
CA GLU A 40 4.76 -5.02 2.35
C GLU A 40 4.66 -4.84 3.87
N GLU A 41 5.78 -4.81 4.59
CA GLU A 41 5.82 -4.58 6.03
C GLU A 41 5.44 -3.13 6.41
N ARG A 42 5.81 -2.16 5.58
CA ARG A 42 5.60 -0.73 5.85
C ARG A 42 4.26 -0.21 5.35
N LEU A 43 3.71 -0.80 4.30
CA LEU A 43 2.46 -0.39 3.67
C LEU A 43 1.27 -0.30 4.64
N PRO A 44 1.02 -1.29 5.54
CA PRO A 44 -0.08 -1.22 6.49
C PRO A 44 -0.02 -0.01 7.42
N ILE A 45 1.18 0.36 7.85
CA ILE A 45 1.41 1.48 8.76
C ILE A 45 1.12 2.78 8.03
N ALA A 46 1.75 2.99 6.86
CA ALA A 46 1.55 4.21 6.08
C ALA A 46 0.09 4.39 5.62
N ALA A 47 -0.57 3.31 5.18
CA ALA A 47 -1.97 3.36 4.78
C ALA A 47 -2.90 3.69 5.96
N ARG A 48 -2.65 3.10 7.14
CA ARG A 48 -3.39 3.42 8.35
C ARG A 48 -3.25 4.90 8.70
N ASP A 49 -2.03 5.42 8.76
CA ASP A 49 -1.76 6.80 9.17
C ASP A 49 -2.50 7.80 8.27
N ILE A 50 -2.50 7.58 6.96
CA ILE A 50 -3.20 8.46 6.01
C ILE A 50 -4.71 8.36 6.18
N LEU A 51 -5.26 7.15 6.29
CA LEU A 51 -6.71 6.94 6.47
C LEU A 51 -7.21 7.53 7.79
N GLU A 52 -6.44 7.37 8.88
CA GLU A 52 -6.74 7.98 10.18
C GLU A 52 -6.65 9.51 10.10
N HIS A 53 -5.68 10.06 9.38
CA HIS A 53 -5.58 11.51 9.13
C HIS A 53 -6.77 12.05 8.32
N GLN A 54 -7.36 11.24 7.43
CA GLN A 54 -8.57 11.56 6.68
C GLN A 54 -9.86 11.43 7.52
N GLY A 55 -9.75 11.05 8.80
CA GLY A 55 -10.87 10.92 9.73
C GLY A 55 -11.52 9.54 9.76
N HIS A 56 -10.91 8.53 9.13
CA HIS A 56 -11.40 7.16 9.20
C HIS A 56 -10.85 6.44 10.44
N ARG A 57 -11.70 5.70 11.14
CA ARG A 57 -11.24 4.81 12.22
C ARG A 57 -10.86 3.45 11.62
N VAL A 58 -9.56 3.22 11.46
CA VAL A 58 -9.01 2.00 10.84
C VAL A 58 -8.95 0.84 11.84
N MET A 59 -9.62 -0.26 11.52
CA MET A 59 -9.63 -1.46 12.36
C MET A 59 -8.49 -2.41 11.99
N ALA A 60 -8.34 -2.67 10.70
CA ALA A 60 -7.31 -3.55 10.18
C ALA A 60 -6.83 -3.04 8.81
N VAL A 61 -5.56 -3.27 8.53
CA VAL A 61 -4.99 -3.10 7.20
C VAL A 61 -4.21 -4.36 6.88
N THR A 62 -4.58 -5.06 5.82
CA THR A 62 -3.92 -6.27 5.35
C THR A 62 -3.35 -6.05 3.97
N VAL A 63 -2.18 -6.64 3.71
CA VAL A 63 -1.58 -6.66 2.38
C VAL A 63 -1.91 -7.99 1.73
N GLU A 64 -2.60 -7.93 0.60
CA GLU A 64 -2.82 -9.10 -0.24
C GLU A 64 -1.72 -9.13 -1.31
N LYS A 65 -0.92 -10.20 -1.27
CA LYS A 65 0.13 -10.44 -2.27
C LYS A 65 -0.52 -10.65 -3.63
N SER A 66 -0.34 -9.70 -4.54
CA SER A 66 -0.60 -9.97 -5.94
C SER A 66 0.41 -11.01 -6.40
N ARG A 67 -0.07 -12.22 -6.73
CA ARG A 67 0.76 -13.28 -7.33
C ARG A 67 1.11 -12.88 -8.76
N LEU A 68 1.97 -11.90 -8.94
CA LEU A 68 2.59 -11.64 -10.24
C LEU A 68 3.71 -12.66 -10.41
N SER A 69 3.36 -13.80 -10.99
CA SER A 69 4.32 -14.72 -11.57
C SER A 69 5.01 -14.05 -12.76
N GLY A 70 6.27 -13.66 -12.61
CA GLY A 70 7.14 -13.23 -13.72
C GLY A 70 7.65 -11.80 -13.63
N ASN A 71 8.68 -11.49 -14.42
CA ASN A 71 9.39 -10.20 -14.53
C ASN A 71 8.54 -9.03 -15.06
N PHE A 72 7.25 -8.97 -14.73
CA PHE A 72 6.35 -7.90 -15.16
C PHE A 72 6.52 -6.67 -14.26
N TRP A 73 7.08 -5.61 -14.84
CA TRP A 73 7.23 -4.30 -14.24
C TRP A 73 6.14 -3.37 -14.79
N PRO A 74 5.49 -2.53 -13.95
CA PRO A 74 5.65 -2.41 -12.50
C PRO A 74 4.99 -3.56 -11.71
N ALA A 75 5.49 -3.80 -10.50
CA ALA A 75 4.86 -4.74 -9.58
C ALA A 75 3.64 -4.08 -8.94
N HIS A 76 2.58 -4.85 -8.71
CA HIS A 76 1.34 -4.37 -8.07
C HIS A 76 1.15 -5.08 -6.73
N VAL A 77 0.72 -4.33 -5.72
CA VAL A 77 0.36 -4.83 -4.39
C VAL A 77 -1.04 -4.33 -4.07
N THR A 78 -1.89 -5.16 -3.47
CA THR A 78 -3.22 -4.74 -3.05
C THR A 78 -3.25 -4.61 -1.54
N VAL A 79 -3.73 -3.47 -1.05
CA VAL A 79 -3.94 -3.23 0.38
C VAL A 79 -5.44 -3.19 0.65
N ASN A 80 -5.91 -4.00 1.60
CA ASN A 80 -7.28 -3.98 2.07
C ASN A 80 -7.32 -3.26 3.42
N ALA A 81 -8.09 -2.18 3.50
CA ALA A 81 -8.32 -1.43 4.72
C ALA A 81 -9.77 -1.60 5.20
N SER A 82 -9.95 -2.17 6.39
CA SER A 82 -11.24 -2.30 7.06
C SER A 82 -11.44 -1.14 8.02
N MET A 83 -12.50 -0.36 7.79
CA MET A 83 -12.81 0.85 8.56
C MET A 83 -14.18 0.73 9.26
N ALA A 84 -14.29 1.38 10.42
CA ALA A 84 -15.58 1.62 11.05
C ALA A 84 -16.32 2.76 10.32
N ASN A 85 -17.65 2.71 10.27
CA ASN A 85 -18.44 3.84 9.77
C ASN A 85 -18.20 5.04 10.70
N ALA A 86 -17.88 6.20 10.13
CA ALA A 86 -17.88 7.44 10.88
C ALA A 86 -19.30 7.65 11.45
N ALA A 87 -19.37 7.88 12.76
CA ALA A 87 -20.61 8.19 13.46
C ALA A 87 -21.09 9.60 13.12
#